data_AF-A0A830FML4-F1
#
_entry.id   AF-A0A830FML4-F1
#
_cell.length_a   1.000
_cell.length_b   1.000
_cell.length_c   1.000
_cell.angle_alpha   90.00
_cell.angle_beta   90.00
_cell.angle_gamma   90.00
#
_symmetry.space_group_name_H-M   'P 1'
#
loop_
_entity.id
_entity.type
_entity.pdbx_description
1 polymer ?
#
loop_
_entity_poly.entity_id
_entity_poly.type
_entity_poly.pdbx_seq_one_letter_code
_entity_poly.pdbx_strand_id
1 'polypeptide(L)'
;MASKTTKGDQDGEQHPETESTEAQFPELTVQAEGTANRLRRVDESSQTDCLETTQAELVVEHEISSLDEWKDLINTNHREHTRTVNEGAIIDGLLNRVEGHYRRQSSSTVKAPDWDLTVTGSSTAWRRLFMEFYQLHDEGYDRAAKTVIRLRQLVNADLAGTNAALAGLELVNQYDIDEPTDSFVSEVAESTSDD
;
A
#
# COMPACT_ATOMS: atom_id res chain seq x y z
N MET A 1 -25.57 -17.76 -65.00
CA MET A 1 -24.12 -17.50 -64.98
C MET A 1 -23.60 -17.88 -63.62
N ALA A 2 -22.58 -18.75 -63.57
CA ALA A 2 -22.01 -19.30 -62.35
C ALA A 2 -20.67 -18.61 -62.03
N SER A 3 -20.44 -18.32 -60.75
CA SER A 3 -19.15 -18.08 -60.05
C SER A 3 -19.52 -17.63 -58.61
N LYS A 4 -18.93 -18.09 -57.51
CA LYS A 4 -17.72 -18.89 -57.27
C LYS A 4 -17.80 -19.42 -55.82
N THR A 5 -17.38 -20.67 -55.62
CA THR A 5 -17.25 -21.34 -54.31
C THR A 5 -15.90 -21.02 -53.67
N THR A 6 -15.87 -20.78 -52.36
CA THR A 6 -14.69 -20.92 -51.48
C THR A 6 -15.20 -21.44 -50.13
N LYS A 7 -15.10 -22.75 -49.84
CA LYS A 7 -14.18 -23.34 -48.82
C LYS A 7 -13.86 -22.33 -47.70
N GLY A 8 -14.30 -22.48 -46.45
CA GLY A 8 -14.41 -23.71 -45.68
C GLY A 8 -13.05 -24.01 -45.07
N ASP A 9 -12.79 -23.41 -43.91
CA ASP A 9 -11.91 -23.96 -42.88
C ASP A 9 -12.56 -23.67 -41.53
N GLN A 10 -12.98 -24.76 -40.90
CA GLN A 10 -13.21 -24.86 -39.48
C GLN A 10 -11.84 -24.79 -38.81
N ASP A 11 -11.63 -23.79 -37.97
CA ASP A 11 -10.91 -24.02 -36.72
C ASP A 11 -11.59 -23.15 -35.67
N GLY A 12 -12.59 -23.76 -35.02
CA GLY A 12 -13.04 -23.33 -33.72
C GLY A 12 -11.98 -23.74 -32.71
N GLU A 13 -10.81 -23.09 -32.75
CA GLU A 13 -10.00 -22.94 -31.55
C GLU A 13 -10.80 -22.01 -30.64
N GLN A 14 -11.65 -22.63 -29.83
CA GLN A 14 -12.04 -22.05 -28.56
C GLN A 14 -10.72 -21.79 -27.84
N HIS A 15 -10.24 -20.55 -27.95
CA HIS A 15 -9.42 -19.94 -26.92
C HIS A 15 -10.00 -20.43 -25.59
N PRO A 16 -9.20 -20.94 -24.64
CA PRO A 16 -9.68 -20.95 -23.29
C PRO A 16 -10.03 -19.48 -23.02
N GLU A 17 -11.33 -19.23 -22.88
CA GLU A 17 -11.81 -18.09 -22.12
C GLU A 17 -11.07 -18.25 -20.81
N THR A 18 -9.93 -17.55 -20.69
CA THR A 18 -9.32 -17.30 -19.41
C THR A 18 -10.45 -16.71 -18.61
N GLU A 19 -11.01 -17.53 -17.72
CA GLU A 19 -11.81 -17.08 -16.61
C GLU A 19 -11.01 -15.93 -16.02
N SER A 20 -11.39 -14.70 -16.38
CA SER A 20 -10.95 -13.50 -15.69
C SER A 20 -11.55 -13.63 -14.30
N THR A 21 -10.88 -14.45 -13.49
CA THR A 21 -10.85 -14.26 -12.06
C THR A 21 -10.28 -12.86 -11.95
N GLU A 22 -11.14 -11.87 -11.68
CA GLU A 22 -10.68 -10.52 -11.32
C GLU A 22 -9.57 -10.74 -10.30
N ALA A 23 -8.33 -10.46 -10.69
CA ALA A 23 -7.19 -10.86 -9.88
C ALA A 23 -7.41 -10.24 -8.50
N GLN A 24 -7.45 -11.08 -7.46
CA GLN A 24 -7.64 -10.59 -6.10
C GLN A 24 -6.52 -9.61 -5.78
N PHE A 25 -6.88 -8.47 -5.18
CA PHE A 25 -5.92 -7.46 -4.75
C PHE A 25 -4.90 -8.09 -3.79
N PRO A 26 -3.60 -7.72 -3.86
CA PRO A 26 -2.59 -8.27 -2.98
C PRO A 26 -2.91 -8.01 -1.51
N GLU A 27 -2.74 -9.05 -0.69
CA GLU A 27 -2.92 -8.98 0.77
C GLU A 27 -1.86 -8.05 1.39
N LEU A 28 -2.29 -6.84 1.72
CA LEU A 28 -1.50 -5.80 2.37
C LEU A 28 -2.28 -5.26 3.56
N THR A 29 -1.63 -5.20 4.71
CA THR A 29 -2.22 -4.67 5.94
C THR A 29 -1.44 -3.45 6.36
N VAL A 30 -2.14 -2.35 6.64
CA VAL A 30 -1.55 -1.19 7.31
C VAL A 30 -1.83 -1.28 8.80
N GLN A 31 -0.80 -1.06 9.59
CA GLN A 31 -0.85 -1.00 11.04
C GLN A 31 -0.38 0.36 11.50
N ALA A 32 -1.15 0.98 12.39
CA ALA A 32 -0.79 2.20 13.07
C ALA A 32 -0.90 1.99 14.58
N GLU A 33 0.19 2.21 15.31
CA GLU A 33 0.25 2.13 16.76
C GLU A 33 0.57 3.50 17.32
N GLY A 34 -0.15 3.96 18.34
CA GLY A 34 0.14 5.24 18.97
C GLY A 34 -0.97 5.77 19.86
N THR A 35 -0.82 7.03 20.27
CA THR A 35 -1.74 7.67 21.21
C THR A 35 -2.81 8.51 20.51
N ALA A 36 -4.08 8.24 20.83
CA ALA A 36 -5.23 9.00 20.39
C ALA A 36 -6.04 9.60 21.56
N ASN A 37 -6.82 10.60 21.23
CA ASN A 37 -7.85 11.19 22.04
C ASN A 37 -9.22 10.69 21.55
N ARG A 38 -9.96 9.99 22.41
CA ARG A 38 -11.35 9.60 22.16
C ARG A 38 -12.27 10.75 22.51
N LEU A 39 -13.16 11.12 21.60
CA LEU A 39 -14.22 12.10 21.82
C LEU A 39 -15.51 11.38 22.19
N ARG A 40 -15.99 11.57 23.42
CA ARG A 40 -17.26 11.00 23.89
C ARG A 40 -18.24 12.08 24.30
N ARG A 41 -19.51 11.92 23.95
CA ARG A 41 -20.60 12.73 24.54
C ARG A 41 -20.76 12.38 26.01
N VAL A 42 -20.65 13.40 26.87
CA VAL A 42 -20.75 13.26 28.33
C VAL A 42 -22.18 12.99 28.76
N ASP A 43 -23.15 13.51 28.03
CA ASP A 43 -24.56 13.36 28.37
C ASP A 43 -25.41 13.41 27.09
N GLU A 44 -26.12 12.32 26.77
CA GLU A 44 -27.05 12.27 25.62
C GLU A 44 -28.31 13.11 25.87
N SER A 45 -28.55 13.52 27.11
CA SER A 45 -29.78 14.18 27.55
C SER A 45 -29.63 15.69 27.78
N SER A 46 -28.41 16.24 27.73
CA SER A 46 -28.17 17.66 27.93
C SER A 46 -28.34 18.48 26.65
N GLN A 47 -28.96 19.66 26.75
CA GLN A 47 -29.07 20.64 25.65
C GLN A 47 -27.72 21.22 25.16
N THR A 48 -26.61 20.82 25.79
CA THR A 48 -25.25 21.21 25.42
C THR A 48 -24.46 19.96 25.07
N ASP A 49 -23.93 19.90 23.84
CA ASP A 49 -22.99 18.88 23.40
C ASP A 49 -21.65 19.10 24.14
N CYS A 50 -21.49 18.50 25.31
CA CYS A 50 -20.21 18.46 26.01
C CYS A 50 -19.43 17.22 25.55
N LEU A 51 -18.26 17.43 24.95
CA LEU A 51 -17.34 16.36 24.56
C LEU A 51 -16.25 16.20 25.62
N GLU A 52 -16.15 15.01 26.19
CA GLU A 52 -15.00 14.62 27.01
C GLU A 52 -13.91 14.03 26.10
N THR A 53 -12.67 14.35 26.43
CA THR A 53 -11.49 13.81 25.77
C THR A 53 -10.80 12.82 26.70
N THR A 54 -10.76 11.55 26.31
CA THR A 54 -10.02 10.50 27.03
C THR A 54 -8.85 10.04 26.18
N GLN A 55 -7.64 10.02 26.75
CA GLN A 55 -6.46 9.48 26.07
C GLN A 55 -6.54 7.96 26.02
N ALA A 56 -6.17 7.37 24.88
CA ALA A 56 -6.10 5.94 24.66
C ALA A 56 -4.86 5.60 23.81
N GLU A 57 -4.16 4.54 24.21
CA GLU A 57 -3.19 3.86 23.34
C GLU A 57 -3.97 2.94 22.41
N LEU A 58 -3.71 3.03 21.12
CA LEU A 58 -4.41 2.30 20.08
C LEU A 58 -3.41 1.57 19.18
N VAL A 59 -3.80 0.35 18.81
CA VAL A 59 -3.24 -0.37 17.68
C VAL A 59 -4.38 -0.55 16.68
N VAL A 60 -4.22 0.01 15.50
CA VAL A 60 -5.21 -0.03 14.42
C VAL A 60 -4.62 -0.82 13.27
N GLU A 61 -5.23 -1.96 12.96
CA GLU A 61 -4.89 -2.79 11.81
C GLU A 61 -6.02 -2.69 10.78
N HIS A 62 -5.65 -2.47 9.51
CA HIS A 62 -6.61 -2.36 8.43
C HIS A 62 -6.08 -3.05 7.16
N GLU A 63 -6.84 -4.01 6.64
CA GLU A 63 -6.53 -4.69 5.38
C GLU A 63 -6.90 -3.80 4.19
N ILE A 64 -5.95 -3.59 3.28
CA ILE A 64 -6.14 -2.80 2.07
C ILE A 64 -6.80 -3.68 1.01
N SER A 65 -8.02 -3.31 0.61
CA SER A 65 -8.89 -4.15 -0.21
C SER A 65 -8.81 -3.82 -1.71
N SER A 66 -8.24 -2.67 -2.09
CA SER A 66 -8.20 -2.22 -3.48
C SER A 66 -7.05 -1.25 -3.77
N LEU A 67 -6.77 -1.05 -5.06
CA LEU A 67 -5.77 -0.07 -5.52
C LEU A 67 -6.20 1.37 -5.23
N ASP A 68 -7.50 1.66 -5.32
CA ASP A 68 -8.01 3.01 -5.04
C ASP A 68 -7.86 3.33 -3.55
N GLU A 69 -8.11 2.35 -2.68
CA GLU A 69 -7.84 2.48 -1.25
C GLU A 69 -6.36 2.62 -0.94
N TRP A 70 -5.48 1.85 -1.60
CA TRP A 70 -4.02 2.05 -1.50
C TRP A 70 -3.63 3.48 -1.88
N LYS A 71 -4.20 3.99 -2.98
CA LYS A 71 -3.90 5.35 -3.46
C LYS A 71 -4.43 6.43 -2.52
N ASP A 72 -5.65 6.24 -2.03
CA ASP A 72 -6.34 7.17 -1.13
C ASP A 72 -5.73 7.18 0.27
N LEU A 73 -5.27 6.05 0.78
CA LEU A 73 -4.72 5.96 2.12
C LEU A 73 -3.21 6.24 2.09
N ILE A 74 -2.44 5.41 1.39
CA ILE A 74 -0.98 5.40 1.45
C ILE A 74 -0.34 6.42 0.50
N ASN A 75 -0.94 6.64 -0.67
CA ASN A 75 -0.35 7.45 -1.75
C ASN A 75 -0.92 8.89 -1.84
N THR A 76 -1.40 9.43 -0.73
CA THR A 76 -2.25 10.64 -0.72
C THR A 76 -1.71 11.86 -1.47
N ASN A 77 -0.39 12.04 -1.66
CA ASN A 77 0.16 13.16 -2.46
C ASN A 77 1.65 12.98 -2.84
N HIS A 78 2.06 11.83 -3.38
CA HIS A 78 3.40 11.73 -3.99
C HIS A 78 3.43 12.41 -5.36
N ARG A 79 3.44 13.75 -5.37
CA ARG A 79 3.85 14.54 -6.54
C ARG A 79 5.38 14.61 -6.55
N GLU A 80 5.94 13.94 -7.54
CA GLU A 80 7.23 14.16 -8.18
C GLU A 80 8.17 15.16 -7.44
N HIS A 81 9.28 14.65 -6.90
CA HIS A 81 10.50 15.35 -6.47
C HIS A 81 10.71 15.74 -5.00
N THR A 82 9.94 15.31 -4.01
CA THR A 82 10.40 15.42 -2.61
C THR A 82 9.68 14.48 -1.66
N ARG A 83 10.43 13.93 -0.68
CA ARG A 83 9.94 13.29 0.58
C ARG A 83 8.60 13.91 0.99
N THR A 84 7.56 13.17 1.33
CA THR A 84 7.47 12.30 2.52
C THR A 84 6.12 11.59 2.41
N VAL A 85 6.03 10.34 2.86
CA VAL A 85 4.74 9.73 3.22
C VAL A 85 3.99 10.70 4.15
N ASN A 86 2.70 10.94 3.91
CA ASN A 86 1.91 11.84 4.74
C ASN A 86 1.34 11.05 5.93
N GLU A 87 2.21 10.65 6.87
CA GLU A 87 1.89 9.76 7.99
C GLU A 87 0.67 10.22 8.77
N GLY A 88 0.58 11.51 9.08
CA GLY A 88 -0.55 12.06 9.83
C GLY A 88 -1.88 11.89 9.09
N ALA A 89 -1.90 12.05 7.76
CA ALA A 89 -3.09 11.82 6.96
C ALA A 89 -3.48 10.34 6.90
N ILE A 90 -2.50 9.43 6.85
CA ILE A 90 -2.76 7.98 6.90
C ILE A 90 -3.40 7.61 8.23
N ILE A 91 -2.81 8.07 9.34
CA ILE A 91 -3.32 7.81 10.69
C ILE A 91 -4.71 8.41 10.89
N ASP A 92 -4.94 9.66 10.45
CA ASP A 92 -6.27 10.27 10.51
C ASP A 92 -7.31 9.46 9.70
N GLY A 93 -6.91 8.96 8.52
CA GLY A 93 -7.73 8.05 7.71
C GLY A 93 -8.07 6.73 8.42
N LEU A 94 -7.11 6.14 9.13
CA LEU A 94 -7.28 4.92 9.92
C LEU A 94 -8.17 5.15 11.14
N LEU A 95 -7.92 6.21 11.92
CA LEU A 95 -8.70 6.55 13.10
C LEU A 95 -10.17 6.84 12.77
N ASN A 96 -10.46 7.42 11.60
CA ASN A 96 -11.83 7.65 11.13
C ASN A 96 -12.61 6.36 10.85
N ARG A 97 -11.91 5.23 10.63
CA ARG A 97 -12.51 3.92 10.40
C ARG A 97 -12.77 3.17 11.71
N VAL A 98 -12.16 3.59 12.82
CA VAL A 98 -12.37 3.00 14.15
C VAL A 98 -13.62 3.59 14.81
N GLU A 99 -14.47 2.74 15.38
CA GLU A 99 -15.64 3.18 16.14
C GLU A 99 -15.25 3.97 17.39
N GLY A 100 -15.86 5.15 17.60
CA GLY A 100 -15.69 5.93 18.84
C GLY A 100 -14.99 7.27 18.70
N HIS A 101 -14.85 7.80 17.47
CA HIS A 101 -14.35 9.15 17.17
C HIS A 101 -13.01 9.46 17.84
N TYR A 102 -11.95 8.90 17.29
CA TYR A 102 -10.58 9.15 17.73
C TYR A 102 -9.92 10.26 16.92
N ARG A 103 -9.03 11.01 17.56
CA ARG A 103 -8.13 11.96 16.91
C ARG A 103 -6.73 11.79 17.51
N ARG A 104 -5.71 11.73 16.67
CA ARG A 104 -4.31 11.77 17.16
C ARG A 104 -4.02 13.10 17.87
N GLN A 105 -3.01 13.08 18.75
CA GLN A 105 -2.66 14.24 19.56
C GLN A 105 -1.85 15.32 18.80
N SER A 106 -1.24 14.97 17.66
CA SER A 106 -0.46 15.88 16.82
C SER A 106 -1.33 16.64 15.81
N SER A 107 -0.98 17.91 15.56
CA SER A 107 -1.61 18.76 14.53
C SER A 107 -0.83 18.81 13.21
N SER A 108 0.38 18.25 13.16
CA SER A 108 1.17 18.20 11.93
C SER A 108 0.50 17.27 10.94
N THR A 109 0.21 17.74 9.72
CA THR A 109 -0.34 16.86 8.69
C THR A 109 0.69 15.82 8.26
N VAL A 110 1.95 16.22 8.12
CA VAL A 110 3.02 15.41 7.50
C VAL A 110 3.61 14.35 8.43
N LYS A 111 3.79 14.66 9.71
CA LYS A 111 4.44 13.77 10.68
C LYS A 111 3.53 13.44 11.84
N ALA A 112 3.60 12.20 12.33
CA ALA A 112 2.95 11.79 13.55
C ALA A 112 3.96 11.09 14.46
N PRO A 113 4.82 11.86 15.17
CA PRO A 113 5.95 11.27 15.91
C PRO A 113 5.55 10.38 17.09
N ASP A 114 4.30 10.47 17.55
CA ASP A 114 3.75 9.61 18.62
C ASP A 114 3.03 8.37 18.06
N TRP A 115 3.26 8.09 16.76
CA TRP A 115 2.64 6.99 16.05
C TRP A 115 3.66 6.27 15.19
N ASP A 116 3.70 4.96 15.33
CA ASP A 116 4.42 4.06 14.46
C ASP A 116 3.47 3.56 13.37
N LEU A 117 3.89 3.67 12.11
CA LEU A 117 3.07 3.35 10.94
C LEU A 117 3.83 2.41 10.02
N THR A 118 3.29 1.22 9.82
CA THR A 118 3.90 0.19 8.98
C THR A 118 2.86 -0.45 8.06
N VAL A 119 3.28 -0.82 6.87
CA VAL A 119 2.53 -1.65 5.93
C VAL A 119 3.24 -2.98 5.82
N THR A 120 2.50 -4.06 6.06
CA THR A 120 3.00 -5.43 6.00
C THR A 120 2.33 -6.20 4.87
N GLY A 121 3.08 -7.13 4.30
CA GLY A 121 2.62 -8.06 3.28
C GLY A 121 3.77 -8.97 2.85
N SER A 122 3.48 -10.02 2.09
CA SER A 122 4.51 -10.88 1.51
C SER A 122 5.29 -10.16 0.41
N SER A 123 6.50 -10.63 0.08
CA SER A 123 7.27 -10.08 -1.06
C SER A 123 6.47 -10.17 -2.37
N THR A 124 5.71 -11.26 -2.53
CA THR A 124 4.80 -11.45 -3.66
C THR A 124 3.69 -10.40 -3.67
N ALA A 125 3.06 -10.09 -2.54
CA ALA A 125 2.03 -9.06 -2.45
C ALA A 125 2.56 -7.68 -2.87
N TRP A 126 3.74 -7.29 -2.36
CA TRP A 126 4.42 -6.05 -2.73
C TRP A 126 4.75 -5.96 -4.22
N ARG A 127 5.25 -7.06 -4.81
CA ARG A 127 5.52 -7.12 -6.24
C ARG A 127 4.24 -7.02 -7.06
N ARG A 128 3.19 -7.77 -6.70
CA ARG A 128 1.89 -7.74 -7.40
C ARG A 128 1.27 -6.35 -7.35
N LEU A 129 1.32 -5.67 -6.20
CA LEU A 129 0.83 -4.30 -6.06
C LEU A 129 1.39 -3.41 -7.17
N PHE A 130 2.70 -3.37 -7.36
CA PHE A 130 3.32 -2.42 -8.30
C PHE A 130 3.43 -2.93 -9.74
N MET A 131 3.55 -4.24 -9.94
CA MET A 131 3.74 -4.81 -11.27
C MET A 131 2.42 -5.13 -11.98
N GLU A 132 1.35 -5.43 -11.23
CA GLU A 132 0.04 -5.84 -11.78
C GLU A 132 -1.03 -4.77 -11.59
N PHE A 133 -1.15 -4.18 -10.40
CA PHE A 133 -2.25 -3.26 -10.08
C PHE A 133 -1.89 -1.81 -10.34
N TYR A 134 -0.71 -1.38 -9.88
CA TYR A 134 -0.29 0.00 -9.99
C TYR A 134 0.11 0.28 -11.45
N GLN A 135 -0.75 0.99 -12.18
CA GLN A 135 -0.54 1.36 -13.58
C GLN A 135 0.59 2.38 -13.73
N LEU A 136 1.84 1.93 -13.59
CA LEU A 136 2.97 2.60 -14.20
C LEU A 136 2.77 2.45 -15.71
N HIS A 137 2.71 3.55 -16.46
CA HIS A 137 2.44 3.55 -17.91
C HIS A 137 3.55 2.89 -18.78
N ASP A 138 4.41 2.08 -18.15
CA ASP A 138 5.55 1.39 -18.74
C ASP A 138 5.38 -0.13 -18.60
N GLU A 139 6.19 -0.90 -19.32
CA GLU A 139 6.14 -2.35 -19.33
C GLU A 139 7.54 -2.95 -19.11
N GLY A 140 7.59 -4.22 -18.69
CA GLY A 140 8.85 -4.95 -18.55
C GLY A 140 9.87 -4.27 -17.63
N TYR A 141 11.07 -4.01 -18.17
CA TYR A 141 12.20 -3.42 -17.43
C TYR A 141 11.86 -2.05 -16.83
N ASP A 142 11.27 -1.14 -17.62
CA ASP A 142 10.99 0.23 -17.16
C ASP A 142 9.99 0.25 -16.01
N ARG A 143 8.99 -0.64 -16.04
CA ARG A 143 8.07 -0.86 -14.93
C ARG A 143 8.81 -1.38 -13.70
N ALA A 144 9.66 -2.40 -13.87
CA ALA A 144 10.41 -2.99 -12.78
C ALA A 144 11.36 -1.98 -12.11
N ALA A 145 12.07 -1.16 -12.90
CA ALA A 145 12.93 -0.09 -12.39
C ALA A 145 12.15 0.94 -11.56
N LYS A 146 11.00 1.42 -12.05
CA LYS A 146 10.13 2.33 -11.30
C LYS A 146 9.56 1.69 -10.02
N THR A 147 9.21 0.41 -10.08
CA THR A 147 8.78 -0.36 -8.90
C THR A 147 9.89 -0.43 -7.85
N VAL A 148 11.12 -0.72 -8.26
CA VAL A 148 12.29 -0.77 -7.37
C VAL A 148 12.54 0.57 -6.70
N ILE A 149 12.47 1.68 -7.44
CA ILE A 149 12.56 3.02 -6.86
C ILE A 149 11.45 3.24 -5.83
N ARG A 150 10.22 2.81 -6.13
CA ARG A 150 9.07 3.01 -5.25
C ARG A 150 9.15 2.21 -3.96
N LEU A 151 9.52 0.93 -4.05
CA LEU A 151 9.74 0.08 -2.87
C LEU A 151 10.84 0.65 -1.97
N ARG A 152 11.93 1.16 -2.57
CA ARG A 152 13.01 1.81 -1.81
C ARG A 152 12.56 3.08 -1.12
N GLN A 153 11.69 3.88 -1.73
CA GLN A 153 11.10 5.05 -1.08
C GLN A 153 10.26 4.68 0.14
N LEU A 154 9.52 3.57 0.07
CA LEU A 154 8.70 3.09 1.19
C LEU A 154 9.55 2.52 2.33
N VAL A 155 10.59 1.75 1.99
CA VAL A 155 11.57 1.22 2.96
C VAL A 155 12.32 2.36 3.65
N ASN A 156 12.85 3.33 2.89
CA ASN A 156 13.54 4.49 3.47
C ASN A 156 12.63 5.46 4.26
N ALA A 157 11.31 5.24 4.23
CA ALA A 157 10.34 5.97 5.01
C ALA A 157 9.80 5.14 6.18
N ASP A 158 10.42 3.99 6.46
CA ASP A 158 10.04 3.02 7.50
C ASP A 158 8.58 2.53 7.40
N LEU A 159 7.94 2.74 6.24
CA LEU A 159 6.55 2.37 5.99
C LEU A 159 6.45 0.92 5.50
N ALA A 160 7.52 0.36 4.96
CA ALA A 160 7.54 -1.02 4.46
C ALA A 160 8.83 -1.70 4.90
N GLY A 161 8.73 -2.90 5.46
CA GLY A 161 9.89 -3.62 6.01
C GLY A 161 10.52 -4.64 5.06
N THR A 162 11.20 -5.61 5.65
CA THR A 162 11.95 -6.72 5.00
C THR A 162 11.29 -7.32 3.76
N ASN A 163 10.00 -7.67 3.79
CA ASN A 163 9.35 -8.30 2.64
C ASN A 163 9.23 -7.38 1.42
N ALA A 164 9.09 -6.07 1.62
CA ALA A 164 9.11 -5.10 0.53
C ALA A 164 10.53 -4.93 -0.03
N ALA A 165 11.54 -4.95 0.84
CA ALA A 165 12.95 -4.95 0.44
C ALA A 165 13.31 -6.20 -0.38
N LEU A 166 12.85 -7.38 0.04
CA LEU A 166 13.01 -8.63 -0.72
C LEU A 166 12.35 -8.55 -2.09
N ALA A 167 11.11 -8.04 -2.18
CA ALA A 167 10.46 -7.82 -3.47
C ALA A 167 11.28 -6.90 -4.40
N GLY A 168 11.91 -5.86 -3.82
CA GLY A 168 12.81 -4.96 -4.54
C GLY A 168 14.06 -5.69 -5.06
N LEU A 169 14.73 -6.47 -4.22
CA LEU A 169 15.92 -7.24 -4.60
C LEU A 169 15.61 -8.32 -5.65
N GLU A 170 14.47 -9.00 -5.54
CA GLU A 170 14.00 -9.97 -6.54
C GLU A 170 13.83 -9.32 -7.91
N LEU A 171 13.25 -8.12 -7.97
CA LEU A 171 13.09 -7.37 -9.22
C LEU A 171 14.43 -6.90 -9.79
N VAL A 172 15.34 -6.39 -8.94
CA VAL A 172 16.68 -6.01 -9.35
C VAL A 172 17.41 -7.18 -10.02
N ASN A 173 17.38 -8.35 -9.37
CA ASN A 173 18.02 -9.55 -9.90
C ASN A 173 17.32 -10.11 -11.16
N GLN A 174 15.98 -10.10 -11.20
CA GLN A 174 15.22 -10.64 -12.32
C GLN A 174 15.39 -9.82 -13.61
N TYR A 175 15.51 -8.50 -13.48
CA TYR A 175 15.55 -7.57 -14.63
C TYR A 175 16.94 -6.96 -14.86
N ASP A 176 17.97 -7.35 -14.10
CA ASP A 176 19.33 -6.80 -14.17
C ASP A 176 19.33 -5.26 -14.05
N ILE A 177 18.61 -4.76 -13.04
CA ILE A 177 18.41 -3.31 -12.84
C ILE A 177 19.65 -2.71 -12.19
N ASP A 178 20.27 -1.74 -12.85
CA ASP A 178 21.40 -0.98 -12.32
C ASP A 178 20.95 0.13 -11.35
N GLU A 179 20.37 -0.28 -10.21
CA GLU A 179 19.85 0.61 -9.18
C GLU A 179 20.47 0.29 -7.80
N PRO A 180 20.80 1.31 -6.98
CA PRO A 180 21.36 1.08 -5.64
C PRO A 180 20.47 0.21 -4.75
N THR A 181 21.06 -0.84 -4.16
CA THR A 181 20.37 -1.82 -3.30
C THR A 181 20.69 -1.69 -1.82
N ASP A 182 21.54 -0.74 -1.42
CA ASP A 182 22.06 -0.62 -0.05
C ASP A 182 20.97 -0.59 1.01
N SER A 183 19.88 0.16 0.78
CA SER A 183 18.75 0.23 1.71
C SER A 183 18.03 -1.11 1.85
N PHE A 184 17.86 -1.84 0.75
CA PHE A 184 17.22 -3.16 0.81
C PHE A 184 18.10 -4.20 1.48
N VAL A 185 19.41 -4.18 1.19
CA VAL A 185 20.36 -5.09 1.82
C VAL A 185 20.45 -4.83 3.32
N SER A 186 20.46 -3.56 3.74
CA SER A 186 20.47 -3.17 5.16
C SER A 186 19.21 -3.65 5.87
N GLU A 187 18.03 -3.34 5.31
CA GLU A 187 16.72 -3.76 5.84
C GLU A 187 16.61 -5.29 5.99
N VAL A 188 17.11 -6.05 5.02
CA VAL A 188 17.11 -7.52 5.08
C VAL A 188 18.13 -8.02 6.10
N ALA A 189 19.32 -7.44 6.17
CA ALA A 189 20.35 -7.85 7.11
C ALA A 189 19.95 -7.61 8.57
N GLU A 190 19.31 -6.47 8.87
CA GLU A 190 18.79 -6.14 10.20
C GLU A 190 17.80 -7.19 10.68
N SER A 191 16.85 -7.61 9.83
CA SER A 191 15.88 -8.66 10.16
C SER A 191 16.49 -10.03 10.47
N THR A 192 17.69 -10.31 9.97
CA THR A 192 18.41 -11.57 10.20
C THR A 192 19.37 -11.52 11.39
N SER A 193 19.53 -10.35 12.00
CA SER A 193 20.43 -10.12 13.14
C SER A 193 19.69 -10.14 14.49
N ASP A 194 18.35 -10.16 14.48
CA ASP A 194 17.48 -10.24 15.65
C ASP A 194 17.04 -11.68 16.02
N ASP A 195 17.73 -12.70 15.47
CA ASP A 195 17.58 -14.14 15.80
C ASP A 195 18.78 -14.65 16.63
#